data_AF-A0A828T3C8-F1
#
_entry.id   AF-A0A828T3C8-F1
#
_cell.length_a   1.000
_cell.length_b   1.000
_cell.length_c   1.000
_cell.angle_alpha   90.00
_cell.angle_beta   90.00
_cell.angle_gamma   90.00
#
_symmetry.space_group_name_H-M   'P 1'
#
loop_
_entity.id
_entity.type
_entity.pdbx_description
1 polymer ?
#
loop_
_entity_poly.entity_id
_entity_poly.type
_entity_poly.pdbx_seq_one_letter_code
_entity_poly.pdbx_strand_id
1 'polypeptide(L)'
;MRKLSKYEKETIINWNEAENLASVYTFNASLKRRLAEFSRKYPLLCRLERSTPEGSVTYVLDKSRLSIRFIPPYSEERKAAASAYAKEHGFQVVGAEEKIA
;
A
#
# COMPACT_ATOMS: atom_id res chain seq x y z
N MET A 1 -6.38 -26.84 3.81
CA MET A 1 -6.22 -25.84 2.73
C MET A 1 -4.74 -25.61 2.48
N ARG A 2 -4.29 -25.68 1.22
CA ARG A 2 -2.88 -25.46 0.89
C ARG A 2 -2.52 -23.99 1.14
N LYS A 3 -1.46 -23.74 1.90
CA LYS A 3 -0.98 -22.38 2.18
C LYS A 3 -0.34 -21.83 0.92
N LEU A 4 -0.94 -20.80 0.34
CA LEU A 4 -0.38 -20.07 -0.80
C LEU A 4 1.02 -19.52 -0.46
N SER A 5 1.96 -19.77 -1.35
CA SER A 5 3.31 -19.21 -1.33
C SER A 5 3.28 -17.69 -1.50
N LYS A 6 4.41 -17.04 -1.24
CA LYS A 6 4.54 -15.59 -1.49
C LYS A 6 4.42 -15.27 -2.99
N TYR A 7 4.85 -16.19 -3.85
CA TYR A 7 4.79 -16.03 -5.30
C TYR A 7 3.34 -16.03 -5.81
N GLU A 8 2.51 -16.95 -5.31
CA GLU A 8 1.08 -17.03 -5.70
C GLU A 8 0.26 -15.85 -5.14
N LYS A 9 0.78 -15.13 -4.14
CA LYS A 9 0.12 -13.96 -3.54
C LYS A 9 0.42 -12.69 -4.30
N GLU A 10 -0.03 -12.66 -5.55
CA GLU A 10 0.21 -11.54 -6.44
C GLU A 10 -0.77 -10.37 -6.24
N THR A 11 -0.51 -9.29 -6.97
CA THR A 11 -1.42 -8.17 -7.12
C THR A 11 -1.51 -7.85 -8.60
N ILE A 12 -2.72 -7.92 -9.15
CA ILE A 12 -3.00 -7.66 -10.56
C ILE A 12 -3.89 -6.43 -10.63
N ILE A 13 -3.49 -5.47 -11.46
CA ILE A 13 -4.27 -4.27 -11.75
C ILE A 13 -4.65 -4.35 -13.22
N ASN A 14 -5.94 -4.52 -13.50
CA ASN A 14 -6.45 -4.51 -14.86
C ASN A 14 -6.91 -3.09 -15.23
N TRP A 15 -6.35 -2.57 -16.31
CA TRP A 15 -6.52 -1.20 -16.78
C TRP A 15 -6.67 -1.21 -18.30
N ASN A 16 -7.86 -1.61 -18.79
CA ASN A 16 -8.17 -1.57 -20.22
C ASN A 16 -8.45 -0.14 -20.68
N GLU A 17 -8.50 0.18 -21.97
CA GLU A 17 -8.79 1.55 -22.45
C GLU A 17 -10.29 1.86 -22.58
N ALA A 18 -11.12 0.83 -22.73
CA ALA A 18 -12.55 0.98 -23.04
C ALA A 18 -13.42 1.39 -21.84
N GLU A 19 -13.07 0.94 -20.64
CA GLU A 19 -13.84 1.17 -19.42
C GLU A 19 -13.30 2.35 -18.63
N ASN A 20 -14.13 3.05 -17.86
CA ASN A 20 -13.64 4.10 -16.95
C ASN A 20 -13.18 3.57 -15.59
N LEU A 21 -13.35 2.27 -15.36
CA LEU A 21 -13.04 1.59 -14.12
C LEU A 21 -11.76 0.76 -14.27
N ALA A 22 -11.01 0.64 -13.19
CA ALA A 22 -9.91 -0.29 -13.02
C ALA A 22 -10.31 -1.38 -12.03
N SER A 23 -9.81 -2.60 -12.27
CA SER A 23 -9.99 -3.73 -11.35
C SER A 23 -8.67 -4.03 -10.65
N VAL A 24 -8.69 -4.15 -9.33
CA VAL A 24 -7.52 -4.43 -8.50
C VAL A 24 -7.76 -5.72 -7.73
N TYR A 25 -7.07 -6.77 -8.15
CA TYR A 25 -6.99 -8.05 -7.45
C TYR A 25 -5.73 -8.07 -6.57
N THR A 26 -5.87 -8.41 -5.29
CA THR A 26 -4.69 -8.42 -4.40
C THR A 26 -4.81 -9.35 -3.21
N PHE A 27 -3.68 -9.98 -2.86
CA PHE A 27 -3.46 -10.63 -1.57
C PHE A 27 -2.77 -9.72 -0.54
N ASN A 28 -2.25 -8.55 -0.95
CA ASN A 28 -1.44 -7.68 -0.11
C ASN A 28 -2.26 -7.08 1.04
N ALA A 29 -1.91 -7.41 2.28
CA ALA A 29 -2.70 -7.01 3.45
C ALA A 29 -2.82 -5.50 3.65
N SER A 30 -1.78 -4.70 3.37
CA SER A 30 -1.83 -3.25 3.54
C SER A 30 -2.69 -2.60 2.47
N LEU A 31 -2.56 -3.05 1.21
CA LEU A 31 -3.40 -2.57 0.11
C LEU A 31 -4.88 -2.93 0.33
N LYS A 32 -5.17 -4.15 0.80
CA LYS A 32 -6.54 -4.57 1.15
C LYS A 32 -7.19 -3.64 2.18
N ARG A 33 -6.47 -3.28 3.25
CA ARG A 33 -6.97 -2.36 4.28
C ARG A 33 -7.29 -0.99 3.69
N ARG A 34 -6.39 -0.45 2.87
CA ARG A 34 -6.58 0.85 2.21
C ARG A 34 -7.76 0.84 1.24
N LEU A 35 -7.92 -0.23 0.46
CA LEU A 35 -9.07 -0.39 -0.45
C LEU A 35 -10.39 -0.51 0.31
N ALA A 36 -10.42 -1.28 1.40
CA ALA A 36 -11.61 -1.41 2.24
C ALA A 36 -12.01 -0.08 2.89
N GLU A 37 -11.05 0.67 3.42
CA GLU A 37 -11.29 1.99 3.98
C GLU A 37 -11.78 2.99 2.92
N PHE A 38 -11.12 2.99 1.75
CA PHE A 38 -11.50 3.86 0.64
C PHE A 38 -12.90 3.54 0.11
N SER A 39 -13.25 2.25 -0.01
CA SER A 39 -14.59 1.80 -0.43
C SER A 39 -15.68 2.20 0.57
N ARG A 40 -15.40 2.12 1.87
CA ARG A 40 -16.34 2.59 2.91
C ARG A 40 -16.55 4.10 2.85
N LYS A 41 -15.49 4.87 2.58
CA LYS A 41 -15.56 6.33 2.53
C LYS A 41 -16.19 6.85 1.23
N TYR A 42 -15.95 6.15 0.12
CA TYR A 42 -16.39 6.55 -1.22
C TYR A 42 -16.99 5.36 -1.99
N PRO A 43 -18.17 4.85 -1.59
CA PRO A 43 -18.76 3.62 -2.14
C PRO A 43 -19.11 3.72 -3.64
N LEU A 44 -19.36 4.93 -4.14
CA LEU A 44 -19.61 5.18 -5.57
C LEU A 44 -18.34 5.08 -6.43
N LEU A 45 -17.17 5.32 -5.83
CA LEU A 45 -15.89 5.38 -6.54
C LEU A 45 -15.07 4.11 -6.39
N CYS A 46 -15.36 3.27 -5.39
CA CYS A 46 -14.67 2.02 -5.13
C CYS A 46 -15.60 1.02 -4.46
N ARG A 47 -15.75 -0.15 -5.08
CA ARG A 47 -16.61 -1.23 -4.59
C ARG A 47 -15.86 -2.54 -4.53
N LEU A 48 -16.15 -3.32 -3.49
CA LEU A 48 -15.72 -4.71 -3.43
C LEU A 48 -16.54 -5.51 -4.44
N GLU A 49 -15.85 -6.17 -5.37
CA GLU A 49 -16.49 -7.03 -6.37
C GLU A 49 -16.46 -8.50 -5.93
N ARG A 50 -15.33 -8.95 -5.39
CA ARG A 50 -15.14 -10.35 -4.99
C ARG A 50 -14.20 -10.46 -3.80
N SER A 51 -14.47 -11.42 -2.92
CA SER A 51 -13.52 -11.91 -1.93
C SER A 51 -13.44 -13.43 -2.04
N THR A 52 -12.23 -13.99 -2.03
CA THR A 52 -12.07 -15.45 -2.10
C THR A 52 -11.76 -16.03 -0.71
N PRO A 53 -12.11 -17.31 -0.45
CA PRO A 53 -11.77 -17.98 0.81
C PRO A 53 -10.27 -18.05 1.08
N GLU A 54 -9.46 -18.03 0.03
CA GLU A 54 -7.99 -18.02 0.12
C GLU A 54 -7.43 -16.66 0.59
N GLY A 55 -8.29 -15.64 0.66
CA GLY A 55 -7.98 -14.35 1.25
C GLY A 55 -7.55 -13.27 0.25
N SER A 56 -7.76 -13.46 -1.05
CA SER A 56 -7.68 -12.36 -2.01
C SER A 56 -8.98 -11.56 -2.07
N VAL A 57 -8.86 -10.33 -2.55
CA VAL A 57 -10.00 -9.45 -2.79
C VAL A 57 -9.83 -8.78 -4.14
N THR A 58 -10.95 -8.52 -4.79
CA THR A 58 -11.05 -7.75 -6.03
C THR A 58 -11.90 -6.51 -5.77
N TYR A 59 -11.32 -5.35 -6.02
CA TYR A 59 -12.04 -4.07 -5.98
C TYR A 59 -12.12 -3.48 -7.37
N VAL A 60 -13.25 -2.87 -7.68
CA VAL A 60 -13.45 -2.05 -8.88
C VAL A 60 -13.51 -0.59 -8.45
N LEU A 61 -12.69 0.25 -9.05
CA LEU A 61 -12.62 1.67 -8.73
C LEU A 61 -12.44 2.54 -9.98
N ASP A 62 -12.84 3.80 -9.88
CA ASP A 62 -12.63 4.79 -10.94
C ASP A 62 -11.13 4.99 -11.19
N LYS A 63 -10.72 4.93 -12.46
CA LYS A 63 -9.32 5.11 -12.89
C LYS A 63 -8.71 6.41 -12.41
N SER A 64 -9.49 7.48 -12.29
CA SER A 64 -9.03 8.78 -11.78
C SER A 64 -8.58 8.74 -10.31
N ARG A 65 -8.88 7.66 -9.57
CA ARG A 65 -8.51 7.46 -8.17
C ARG A 65 -7.28 6.59 -7.97
N LEU A 66 -6.76 5.99 -9.04
CA LEU A 66 -5.57 5.15 -8.99
C LEU A 66 -4.42 5.82 -9.76
N SER A 67 -3.23 5.87 -9.18
CA SER A 67 -2.05 6.44 -9.82
C SER A 67 -0.90 5.47 -9.79
N ILE A 68 -0.28 5.21 -10.93
CA ILE A 68 0.98 4.47 -11.03
C ILE A 68 2.11 5.50 -10.98
N ARG A 69 2.96 5.43 -9.95
CA ARG A 69 4.09 6.33 -9.75
C ARG A 69 5.39 5.59 -10.00
N PHE A 70 6.16 6.06 -10.96
CA PHE A 70 7.55 5.65 -11.12
C PHE A 70 8.40 6.44 -10.14
N ILE A 71 9.07 5.72 -9.24
CA ILE A 71 9.98 6.31 -8.26
C ILE A 71 11.40 6.04 -8.78
N PRO A 72 12.17 7.07 -9.15
CA PRO A 72 13.56 6.86 -9.54
C PRO A 72 14.34 6.31 -8.33
N PRO A 73 15.36 5.47 -8.56
CA PRO A 73 16.27 5.10 -7.49
C PRO A 73 16.88 6.37 -6.90
N TYR A 74 17.08 6.39 -5.57
CA TYR A 74 17.74 7.53 -4.94
C TYR A 74 19.15 7.71 -5.52
N SER A 75 19.47 8.91 -5.98
CA SER A 75 20.85 9.29 -6.26
C SER A 75 21.68 9.23 -4.98
N GLU A 76 22.99 9.00 -5.09
CA GLU A 76 23.88 8.97 -3.93
C GLU A 76 23.79 10.25 -3.09
N GLU A 77 23.67 11.41 -3.75
CA GLU A 77 23.43 12.70 -3.10
C GLU A 77 22.14 12.70 -2.25
N ARG A 78 21.05 12.12 -2.78
CA ARG A 78 19.77 12.04 -2.08
C ARG A 78 19.82 11.06 -0.91
N LYS A 79 20.56 9.95 -1.06
CA LYS A 79 20.82 9.01 0.04
C LYS A 79 21.64 9.66 1.15
N ALA A 80 22.68 10.42 0.79
CA ALA A 80 23.52 11.16 1.74
C ALA A 80 22.70 12.23 2.48
N ALA A 81 21.90 13.01 1.77
CA ALA A 81 21.02 14.02 2.37
C ALA A 81 19.97 13.39 3.30
N ALA A 82 19.33 12.28 2.89
CA ALA A 82 18.39 11.56 3.74
C ALA A 82 19.08 10.95 4.98
N SER A 83 20.32 10.46 4.84
CA SER A 83 21.12 9.96 5.96
C SER A 83 21.52 11.08 6.92
N ALA A 84 21.96 12.23 6.42
CA ALA A 84 22.26 13.40 7.23
C ALA A 84 21.03 13.88 7.99
N TYR A 85 19.90 14.05 7.29
CA TYR A 85 18.62 14.43 7.89
C TYR A 85 18.18 13.42 8.97
N ALA A 86 18.37 12.12 8.74
CA ALA A 86 18.07 11.10 9.74
C ALA A 86 19.03 11.11 10.94
N LYS A 87 20.28 11.55 10.79
CA LYS A 87 21.21 11.75 11.93
C LYS A 87 20.85 12.99 12.75
N GLU A 88 20.43 14.05 12.08
CA GLU A 88 20.08 15.33 12.73
C GLU A 88 18.70 15.30 13.40
N HIS A 89 17.72 14.61 12.79
CA HIS A 89 16.32 14.63 13.22
C HIS A 89 15.75 13.25 13.54
N GLY A 90 16.51 12.17 13.33
CA GLY A 90 16.04 10.82 13.61
C GLY A 90 16.13 10.48 15.09
N PHE A 91 15.03 9.94 15.61
CA PHE A 91 14.84 9.31 16.92
C PHE A 91 15.70 9.88 18.08
N GLN A 92 15.17 10.90 18.76
CA GLN A 92 15.63 11.22 20.11
C GLN A 92 15.26 10.02 21.00
N VAL A 93 16.27 9.24 21.40
CA VAL A 93 16.11 8.28 22.49
C VAL A 93 15.77 9.13 23.72
N VAL A 94 14.50 9.06 24.15
CA VAL A 94 14.09 9.60 25.44
C VAL A 94 14.94 8.87 26.47
N GLY A 95 15.94 9.56 27.01
CA GLY A 95 16.79 9.04 28.08
C GLY A 95 15.88 8.67 29.24
N ALA A 96 15.97 7.42 29.69
CA ALA A 96 15.39 7.01 30.95
C ALA A 96 16.16 7.71 32.08
N GLU A 97 15.77 8.95 32.40
CA GLU A 97 16.08 9.56 33.68
C GLU A 97 14.83 9.44 34.56
N GLU A 98 14.85 8.49 35.49
CA GLU A 98 14.40 8.81 36.84
C GLU A 98 15.22 7.99 37.83
N LYS A 99 16.18 8.69 38.46
CA LYS A 99 16.81 8.28 39.72
C LYS A 99 15.72 8.17 40.78
N ILE A 100 15.58 6.99 41.37
CA ILE A 100 14.86 6.73 42.62
C ILE A 100 15.72 5.67 43.34
N ALA A 101 16.23 5.81 44.57
CA ALA A 101 16.09 6.79 45.64
C ALA A 101 17.43 6.92 46.38
#